data_AF-A0A970SKI4-F1
#
_entry.id   AF-A0A970SKI4-F1
#
_cell.length_a   1.000
_cell.length_b   1.000
_cell.length_c   1.000
_cell.angle_alpha   90.00
_cell.angle_beta   90.00
_cell.angle_gamma   90.00
#
_symmetry.space_group_name_H-M   'P 1'
#
loop_
_entity.id
_entity.type
_entity.pdbx_description
1 polymer ?
#
loop_
_entity_poly.entity_id
_entity_poly.type
_entity_poly.pdbx_seq_one_letter_code
_entity_poly.pdbx_strand_id
1 'polypeptide(L)'
;MKKSILLIIAFSLFLFSYGQWSAYQRQDLFDLAMNNFVLNKGLSTEQQKSLAKCFMRKISEENTVQQYNSLIEIEKEDIFNSAIDRCSKELSFILVKEEPVKTKASAPSNTTNPADNFFGNWQLENGSDELYLLNTYRYVYNYGSGIEEGTWKIENNKLVLTKDYLLISSPRYYSILSVKPNELILKTGRILKFIRK
;
A
#
# COMPACT_ATOMS: atom_id res chain seq x y z
N MET A 1 34.72 54.52 11.40
CA MET A 1 33.77 53.66 12.13
C MET A 1 32.61 53.30 11.23
N LYS A 2 32.34 52.00 11.11
CA LYS A 2 31.07 51.32 10.86
C LYS A 2 30.04 52.04 9.98
N LYS A 3 29.75 51.45 8.81
CA LYS A 3 28.39 51.10 8.37
C LYS A 3 28.46 50.28 7.07
N SER A 4 27.51 49.38 6.92
CA SER A 4 27.19 48.64 5.69
C SER A 4 27.87 47.27 5.49
N ILE A 5 27.66 46.35 6.43
CA ILE A 5 27.58 44.91 6.12
C ILE A 5 26.36 44.38 6.87
N LEU A 6 25.17 44.48 6.29
CA LEU A 6 23.95 43.92 6.88
C LEU A 6 22.84 43.85 5.83
N LEU A 7 23.00 43.04 4.77
CA LEU A 7 21.84 42.65 3.95
C LEU A 7 22.08 41.45 3.02
N ILE A 8 22.68 40.35 3.49
CA ILE A 8 22.65 39.07 2.75
C ILE A 8 22.59 37.88 3.73
N ILE A 9 21.59 37.79 4.62
CA ILE A 9 21.28 36.54 5.36
C ILE A 9 19.76 36.39 5.53
N ALA A 10 18.98 36.60 4.45
CA ALA A 10 17.54 36.32 4.46
C ALA A 10 17.08 35.37 3.35
N PHE A 11 18.01 34.90 2.49
CA PHE A 11 17.69 33.97 1.40
C PHE A 11 18.13 32.51 1.66
N SER A 12 18.80 32.25 2.80
CA SER A 12 19.26 30.91 3.17
C SER A 12 18.26 30.09 4.00
N LEU A 13 17.13 30.68 4.40
CA LEU A 13 16.07 29.99 5.16
C LEU A 13 14.93 29.42 4.29
N PHE A 14 14.98 29.60 2.97
CA PHE A 14 13.93 29.12 2.04
C PHE A 14 14.30 27.85 1.27
N LEU A 15 15.35 27.12 1.68
CA LEU A 15 15.76 25.86 1.05
C LEU A 15 15.44 24.60 1.89
N PHE A 16 14.78 24.72 3.05
CA PHE A 16 14.60 23.59 3.99
C PHE A 16 13.23 22.89 3.96
N SER A 17 12.36 23.13 2.97
CA SER A 17 11.03 22.47 2.93
C SER A 17 10.71 21.68 1.64
N TYR A 18 11.58 21.69 0.64
CA TYR A 18 11.38 20.88 -0.56
C TYR A 18 11.75 19.42 -0.27
N GLY A 19 10.75 18.57 -0.09
CA GLY A 19 10.92 17.11 0.05
C GLY A 19 10.59 16.52 1.42
N GLN A 20 10.15 17.32 2.39
CA GLN A 20 9.73 16.84 3.72
C GLN A 20 8.38 16.11 3.66
N TRP A 21 8.23 15.08 4.50
CA TRP A 21 7.01 14.29 4.58
C TRP A 21 5.89 15.07 5.29
N SER A 22 4.74 15.21 4.63
CA SER A 22 3.53 15.72 5.28
C SER A 22 2.99 14.75 6.34
N ALA A 23 2.10 15.22 7.20
CA ALA A 23 1.41 14.36 8.17
C ALA A 23 0.61 13.25 7.46
N TYR A 24 -0.02 13.56 6.32
CA TYR A 24 -0.77 12.60 5.52
C TYR A 24 0.13 11.52 4.92
N GLN A 25 1.25 11.91 4.29
CA GLN A 25 2.17 10.94 3.70
C GLN A 25 2.85 10.05 4.76
N ARG A 26 3.05 10.56 5.98
CA ARG A 26 3.49 9.74 7.12
C ARG A 26 2.41 8.77 7.58
N GLN A 27 1.15 9.19 7.56
CA GLN A 27 0.02 8.30 7.81
C GLN A 27 -0.03 7.18 6.76
N ASP A 28 0.21 7.48 5.47
CA ASP A 28 0.26 6.47 4.40
C ASP A 28 1.37 5.43 4.64
N LEU A 29 2.57 5.86 5.09
CA LEU A 29 3.65 4.94 5.47
C LEU A 29 3.29 4.08 6.69
N PHE A 30 2.64 4.67 7.68
CA PHE A 30 2.17 3.95 8.86
C PHE A 30 1.14 2.89 8.47
N ASP A 31 0.16 3.26 7.66
CA ASP A 31 -0.89 2.37 7.18
C ASP A 31 -0.29 1.26 6.32
N LEU A 32 0.64 1.56 5.41
CA LEU A 32 1.40 0.58 4.62
C LEU A 32 2.04 -0.50 5.52
N ALA A 33 2.68 -0.11 6.61
CA ALA A 33 3.31 -1.06 7.53
C ALA A 33 2.30 -1.86 8.35
N MET A 34 1.32 -1.19 8.96
CA MET A 34 0.25 -1.84 9.73
C MET A 34 -0.41 -2.96 8.94
N ASN A 35 -0.70 -2.63 7.69
CA ASN A 35 -1.32 -3.51 6.73
C ASN A 35 -0.48 -4.74 6.35
N ASN A 36 0.83 -4.58 6.15
CA ASN A 36 1.74 -5.70 5.95
C ASN A 36 1.85 -6.61 7.19
N PHE A 37 1.55 -6.10 8.39
CA PHE A 37 1.53 -6.91 9.61
C PHE A 37 0.20 -7.62 9.89
N VAL A 38 -0.89 -7.26 9.22
CA VAL A 38 -2.19 -7.96 9.37
C VAL A 38 -2.07 -9.46 9.06
N LEU A 39 -1.09 -9.85 8.23
CA LEU A 39 -0.79 -11.25 7.89
C LEU A 39 0.18 -11.93 8.88
N ASN A 40 0.86 -11.18 9.74
CA ASN A 40 1.80 -11.71 10.73
C ASN A 40 1.05 -12.08 12.03
N LYS A 41 0.69 -13.36 12.17
CA LYS A 41 0.01 -13.92 13.36
C LYS A 41 0.84 -13.85 14.66
N GLY A 42 2.13 -13.48 14.59
CA GLY A 42 3.05 -13.47 15.73
C GLY A 42 3.09 -12.19 16.56
N LEU A 43 2.43 -11.11 16.15
CA LEU A 43 2.45 -9.81 16.85
C LEU A 43 1.05 -9.40 17.33
N SER A 44 0.97 -8.88 18.55
CA SER A 44 -0.24 -8.19 19.03
C SER A 44 -0.45 -6.87 18.28
N THR A 45 -1.69 -6.37 18.23
CA THR A 45 -2.02 -5.09 17.55
C THR A 45 -1.18 -3.91 18.05
N GLU A 46 -0.83 -3.85 19.34
CA GLU A 46 0.01 -2.77 19.88
C GLU A 46 1.48 -2.91 19.46
N GLN A 47 1.98 -4.14 19.32
CA GLN A 47 3.31 -4.39 18.75
C GLN A 47 3.34 -4.04 17.27
N GLN A 48 2.30 -4.38 16.51
CA GLN A 48 2.15 -3.98 15.11
C GLN A 48 2.17 -2.45 14.95
N LYS A 49 1.40 -1.72 15.77
CA LYS A 49 1.40 -0.25 15.78
C LYS A 49 2.77 0.33 16.11
N SER A 50 3.46 -0.25 17.08
CA SER A 50 4.79 0.21 17.49
C SER A 50 5.82 0.03 16.37
N LEU A 51 5.75 -1.12 15.70
CA LEU A 51 6.60 -1.44 14.56
C LEU A 51 6.30 -0.55 13.35
N ALA A 52 5.02 -0.29 13.06
CA ALA A 52 4.60 0.60 11.98
C ALA A 52 5.02 2.06 12.21
N LYS A 53 4.93 2.56 13.46
CA LYS A 53 5.46 3.88 13.82
C LYS A 53 6.97 3.96 13.62
N CYS A 54 7.71 2.91 14.00
CA CYS A 54 9.15 2.87 13.80
C CYS A 54 9.50 2.89 12.30
N PHE A 55 8.83 2.07 11.49
CA PHE A 55 8.99 2.05 10.03
C PHE A 55 8.77 3.45 9.43
N MET A 56 7.59 4.03 9.67
CA MET A 56 7.24 5.36 9.18
C MET A 56 8.32 6.38 9.53
N ARG A 57 8.78 6.39 10.79
CA ARG A 57 9.83 7.30 11.26
C ARG A 57 11.11 7.11 10.45
N LYS A 58 11.62 5.88 10.34
CA LYS A 58 12.86 5.58 9.60
C LYS A 58 12.79 6.05 8.15
N ILE A 59 11.70 5.73 7.44
CA ILE A 59 11.55 6.14 6.04
C ILE A 59 11.50 7.65 5.92
N SER A 60 10.75 8.32 6.81
CA SER A 60 10.61 9.77 6.78
C SER A 60 11.88 10.54 7.14
N GLU A 61 12.80 9.91 7.87
CA GLU A 61 14.10 10.47 8.26
C GLU A 61 15.20 10.17 7.24
N GLU A 62 15.18 8.98 6.63
CA GLU A 62 16.21 8.50 5.70
C GLU A 62 15.98 8.96 4.26
N ASN A 63 14.75 9.31 3.89
CA ASN A 63 14.38 9.66 2.53
C ASN A 63 13.52 10.92 2.48
N THR A 64 13.69 11.73 1.44
CA THR A 64 12.66 12.69 1.03
C THR A 64 11.53 11.97 0.31
N VAL A 65 10.36 12.62 0.25
CA VAL A 65 9.21 12.11 -0.52
C VAL A 65 9.58 11.83 -1.98
N GLN A 66 10.36 12.72 -2.60
CA GLN A 66 10.75 12.61 -4.01
C GLN A 66 11.70 11.43 -4.23
N GLN A 67 12.70 11.26 -3.36
CA GLN A 67 13.61 10.12 -3.43
C GLN A 67 12.83 8.80 -3.30
N TYR A 68 11.97 8.68 -2.29
CA TYR A 68 11.19 7.47 -2.08
C TYR A 68 10.25 7.16 -3.24
N ASN A 69 9.60 8.18 -3.81
CA ASN A 69 8.67 8.00 -4.93
C ASN A 69 9.37 7.69 -6.26
N SER A 70 10.64 8.05 -6.40
CA SER A 70 11.43 7.74 -7.61
C SER A 70 11.90 6.28 -7.68
N LEU A 71 11.83 5.54 -6.57
CA LEU A 71 12.23 4.14 -6.49
C LEU A 71 11.26 3.23 -7.23
N ILE A 72 11.80 2.16 -7.81
CA ILE A 72 10.99 1.06 -8.33
C ILE A 72 10.49 0.17 -7.19
N GLU A 73 9.47 -0.64 -7.45
CA GLU A 73 8.76 -1.36 -6.38
C GLU A 73 9.65 -2.36 -5.62
N ILE A 74 10.57 -3.05 -6.30
CA ILE A 74 11.52 -3.96 -5.63
C ILE A 74 12.45 -3.22 -4.65
N GLU A 75 12.85 -1.98 -4.98
CA GLU A 75 13.68 -1.16 -4.08
C GLU A 75 12.87 -0.70 -2.86
N LYS A 76 11.58 -0.37 -3.04
CA LYS A 76 10.68 -0.04 -1.93
C LYS A 76 10.44 -1.25 -1.02
N GLU A 77 10.32 -2.45 -1.60
CA GLU A 77 10.18 -3.70 -0.86
C GLU A 77 11.44 -4.00 -0.03
N ASP A 78 12.62 -3.85 -0.62
CA ASP A 78 13.90 -4.02 0.09
C ASP A 78 14.04 -3.02 1.25
N ILE A 79 13.69 -1.75 1.01
CA ILE A 79 13.66 -0.72 2.05
C ILE A 79 12.67 -1.08 3.16
N PHE A 80 11.47 -1.55 2.80
CA PHE A 80 10.48 -2.00 3.76
C PHE A 80 11.02 -3.12 4.64
N ASN A 81 11.49 -4.20 4.04
CA ASN A 81 12.02 -5.36 4.75
C ASN A 81 13.20 -5.00 5.66
N SER A 82 14.12 -4.16 5.16
CA SER A 82 15.26 -3.67 5.93
C SER A 82 14.84 -2.80 7.12
N ALA A 83 13.89 -1.88 6.90
CA ALA A 83 13.37 -1.02 7.97
C ALA A 83 12.63 -1.84 9.04
N ILE A 84 11.85 -2.85 8.64
CA ILE A 84 11.15 -3.75 9.57
C ILE A 84 12.13 -4.61 10.38
N ASP A 85 13.17 -5.16 9.76
CA ASP A 85 14.21 -5.92 10.47
C ASP A 85 14.94 -5.03 11.49
N ARG A 86 15.31 -3.81 11.11
CA ARG A 86 15.93 -2.84 12.02
C ARG A 86 14.98 -2.45 13.17
N CYS A 87 13.73 -2.14 12.86
CA CYS A 87 12.74 -1.74 13.86
C CYS A 87 12.37 -2.87 14.82
N SER A 88 12.27 -4.12 14.35
CA SER A 88 11.99 -5.26 15.22
C SER A 88 13.14 -5.53 16.20
N LYS A 89 14.40 -5.40 15.75
CA LYS A 89 15.58 -5.45 16.63
C LYS A 89 15.57 -4.31 17.65
N GLU A 90 15.30 -3.07 17.21
CA GLU A 90 15.23 -1.89 18.09
C GLU A 90 14.14 -2.05 19.18
N LEU A 91 12.99 -2.64 18.81
CA LEU A 91 11.86 -2.87 19.72
C LEU A 91 11.90 -4.21 20.45
N SER A 92 12.93 -5.04 20.23
CA SER A 92 13.05 -6.39 20.78
C SER A 92 11.85 -7.30 20.46
N PHE A 93 11.27 -7.15 19.27
CA PHE A 93 10.18 -7.99 18.80
C PHE A 93 10.72 -9.17 17.99
N ILE A 94 10.24 -10.37 18.30
CA ILE A 94 10.54 -11.56 17.50
C ILE A 94 9.53 -11.60 16.35
N LEU A 95 10.00 -11.28 15.15
CA LEU A 95 9.21 -11.46 13.94
C LEU A 95 9.22 -12.95 13.59
N VAL A 96 8.06 -13.58 13.60
CA VAL A 96 7.89 -14.90 13.00
C VAL A 96 7.89 -14.70 11.49
N LYS A 97 9.07 -14.76 10.85
CA LYS A 97 9.13 -14.86 9.40
C LYS A 97 8.50 -16.19 9.01
N GLU A 98 7.42 -16.17 8.23
CA GLU A 98 7.11 -17.34 7.40
C GLU A 98 8.33 -17.55 6.51
N GLU A 99 9.04 -18.66 6.73
CA GLU A 99 10.12 -19.06 5.82
C GLU A 99 9.53 -19.14 4.40
N PRO A 100 10.25 -18.68 3.36
CA PRO A 100 9.84 -18.98 2.00
C PRO A 100 9.82 -20.50 1.89
N VAL A 101 8.61 -21.06 1.81
CA VAL A 101 8.38 -22.49 1.64
C VAL A 101 9.18 -22.88 0.41
N LYS A 102 10.30 -23.60 0.61
CA LYS A 102 10.97 -24.32 -0.47
C LYS A 102 9.92 -25.24 -1.06
N THR A 103 9.46 -24.92 -2.26
CA THR A 103 8.44 -25.65 -3.00
C THR A 103 8.88 -27.10 -3.21
N LYS A 104 8.56 -27.98 -2.26
CA LYS A 104 8.27 -29.37 -2.57
C LYS A 104 6.77 -29.44 -2.77
N ALA A 105 6.39 -29.73 -4.01
CA ALA A 105 5.01 -29.94 -4.40
C ALA A 105 4.36 -30.98 -3.47
N SER A 106 3.39 -30.55 -2.67
CA SER A 106 2.47 -31.46 -2.00
C SER A 106 1.16 -30.76 -1.67
N ALA A 107 0.13 -31.18 -2.41
CA ALA A 107 -1.32 -31.16 -2.17
C ALA A 107 -2.02 -29.83 -1.79
N PRO A 108 -3.22 -29.55 -2.36
CA PRO A 108 -3.94 -28.30 -2.14
C PRO A 108 -4.52 -28.24 -0.73
N SER A 109 -3.99 -27.33 0.09
CA SER A 109 -4.59 -26.96 1.37
C SER A 109 -5.76 -25.99 1.12
N ASN A 110 -6.98 -26.46 1.36
CA ASN A 110 -8.22 -25.67 1.28
C ASN A 110 -8.38 -24.75 2.50
N THR A 111 -7.59 -23.69 2.59
CA THR A 111 -7.90 -22.56 3.48
C THR A 111 -7.37 -21.27 2.87
N THR A 112 -8.06 -20.80 1.83
CA THR A 112 -7.78 -19.52 1.17
C THR A 112 -8.36 -18.41 2.03
N ASN A 113 -7.53 -17.49 2.51
CA ASN A 113 -8.03 -16.20 2.98
C ASN A 113 -8.77 -15.56 1.78
N PRO A 114 -10.04 -15.13 1.91
CA PRO A 114 -10.78 -14.58 0.76
C PRO A 114 -10.02 -13.47 0.04
N ALA A 115 -9.19 -12.70 0.76
CA ALA A 115 -8.30 -11.67 0.24
C ALA A 115 -7.29 -12.19 -0.79
N ASP A 116 -6.76 -13.40 -0.61
CA ASP A 116 -5.76 -13.99 -1.52
C ASP A 116 -6.33 -14.23 -2.93
N ASN A 117 -7.64 -14.50 -2.98
CA ASN A 117 -8.33 -14.69 -4.25
C ASN A 117 -8.66 -13.37 -4.95
N PHE A 118 -8.42 -12.19 -4.36
CA PHE A 118 -8.61 -10.91 -5.04
C PHE A 118 -7.37 -10.45 -5.81
N PHE A 119 -6.16 -10.85 -5.41
CA PHE A 119 -4.93 -10.30 -6.00
C PHE A 119 -4.75 -10.64 -7.47
N GLY A 120 -4.42 -9.66 -8.30
CA GLY A 120 -4.02 -9.90 -9.69
C GLY A 120 -4.95 -9.25 -10.70
N ASN A 121 -4.89 -9.77 -11.92
CA ASN A 121 -5.43 -9.10 -13.10
C ASN A 121 -6.79 -9.68 -13.43
N TRP A 122 -7.78 -8.80 -13.46
CA TRP A 122 -9.16 -9.14 -13.71
C TRP A 122 -9.62 -8.43 -14.98
N GLN A 123 -10.15 -9.18 -15.92
CA GLN A 123 -10.79 -8.62 -17.10
C GLN A 123 -12.29 -8.84 -16.99
N LEU A 124 -13.08 -7.79 -17.25
CA LEU A 124 -14.52 -7.94 -17.33
C LEU A 124 -14.85 -8.93 -18.47
N GLU A 125 -15.81 -9.82 -18.27
CA GLU A 125 -16.10 -10.94 -19.18
C GLU A 125 -16.36 -10.50 -20.64
N ASN A 126 -16.86 -9.28 -20.84
CA ASN A 126 -17.09 -8.67 -22.15
C ASN A 126 -15.82 -8.05 -22.78
N GLY A 127 -14.67 -8.12 -22.11
CA GLY A 127 -13.38 -7.59 -22.54
C GLY A 127 -13.19 -6.07 -22.41
N SER A 128 -14.17 -5.31 -21.91
CA SER A 128 -14.15 -3.84 -21.99
C SER A 128 -13.29 -3.16 -20.91
N ASP A 129 -13.11 -3.83 -19.79
CA ASP A 129 -12.61 -3.25 -18.54
C ASP A 129 -11.54 -4.17 -17.96
N GLU A 130 -10.45 -3.59 -17.46
CA GLU A 130 -9.40 -4.32 -16.74
C GLU A 130 -9.20 -3.72 -15.35
N LEU A 131 -9.30 -4.56 -14.32
CA LEU A 131 -9.08 -4.24 -12.93
C LEU A 131 -7.87 -5.00 -12.43
N TYR A 132 -6.82 -4.27 -12.13
CA TYR A 132 -5.60 -4.77 -11.53
C TYR A 132 -5.71 -4.54 -10.02
N LEU A 133 -5.84 -5.60 -9.23
CA LEU A 133 -5.76 -5.53 -7.77
C LEU A 133 -4.33 -5.89 -7.38
N LEU A 134 -3.46 -4.89 -7.43
CA LEU A 134 -2.03 -4.99 -7.23
C LEU A 134 -1.71 -4.94 -5.75
N ASN A 135 -1.00 -5.95 -5.25
CA ASN A 135 -0.64 -6.09 -3.83
C ASN A 135 -1.82 -5.80 -2.88
N THR A 136 -1.55 -5.64 -1.59
CA THR A 136 -2.62 -5.47 -0.60
C THR A 136 -3.35 -4.14 -0.65
N TYR A 137 -2.90 -3.12 -1.42
CA TYR A 137 -3.54 -1.80 -1.38
C TYR A 137 -3.54 -1.00 -2.67
N ARG A 138 -3.01 -1.44 -3.81
CA ARG A 138 -3.08 -0.64 -5.05
C ARG A 138 -4.00 -1.23 -6.08
N TYR A 139 -4.78 -0.39 -6.73
CA TYR A 139 -5.49 -0.81 -7.92
C TYR A 139 -5.19 0.10 -9.10
N VAL A 140 -5.24 -0.51 -10.28
CA VAL A 140 -5.37 0.20 -11.55
C VAL A 140 -6.65 -0.31 -12.17
N TYR A 141 -7.55 0.59 -12.54
CA TYR A 141 -8.77 0.25 -13.25
C TYR A 141 -8.76 0.99 -14.60
N ASN A 142 -8.60 0.22 -15.67
CA ASN A 142 -8.76 0.67 -17.04
C ASN A 142 -10.20 0.42 -17.52
N TYR A 143 -10.95 1.49 -17.79
CA TYR A 143 -12.34 1.43 -18.29
C TYR A 143 -12.43 1.56 -19.83
N GLY A 144 -11.32 1.39 -20.54
CA GLY A 144 -11.17 1.64 -21.98
C GLY A 144 -11.18 3.14 -22.36
N SER A 145 -11.99 3.95 -21.69
CA SER A 145 -12.07 5.41 -21.85
C SER A 145 -11.10 6.20 -20.97
N GLY A 146 -10.41 5.54 -20.04
CA GLY A 146 -9.45 6.15 -19.13
C GLY A 146 -8.94 5.16 -18.08
N ILE A 147 -7.90 5.58 -17.38
CA ILE A 147 -7.25 4.82 -16.31
C ILE A 147 -7.50 5.53 -14.98
N GLU A 148 -7.90 4.75 -13.97
CA GLU A 148 -7.98 5.18 -12.59
C GLU A 148 -6.99 4.39 -11.75
N GLU A 149 -6.28 5.09 -10.87
CA GLU A 149 -5.36 4.50 -9.92
C GLU A 149 -5.74 4.94 -8.51
N GLY A 150 -5.51 4.05 -7.56
CA GLY A 150 -5.88 4.33 -6.19
C GLY A 150 -5.57 3.21 -5.23
N THR A 151 -6.15 3.34 -4.04
CA THR A 151 -6.10 2.30 -3.02
C THR A 151 -7.34 1.42 -2.98
N TRP A 152 -7.17 0.15 -2.62
CA TRP A 152 -8.29 -0.75 -2.41
C TRP A 152 -8.22 -1.46 -1.06
N LYS A 153 -9.39 -1.83 -0.55
CA LYS A 153 -9.53 -2.65 0.65
C LYS A 153 -10.84 -3.43 0.63
N ILE A 154 -10.94 -4.46 1.47
CA ILE A 154 -12.19 -5.15 1.75
C ILE A 154 -12.75 -4.65 3.08
N GLU A 155 -13.97 -4.14 3.09
CA GLU A 155 -14.66 -3.66 4.28
C GLU A 155 -16.13 -4.09 4.25
N ASN A 156 -16.62 -4.75 5.29
CA ASN A 156 -18.02 -5.17 5.43
C ASN A 156 -18.58 -5.90 4.19
N ASN A 157 -17.82 -6.88 3.67
CA ASN A 157 -18.13 -7.65 2.44
C ASN A 157 -18.27 -6.77 1.17
N LYS A 158 -17.55 -5.65 1.13
CA LYS A 158 -17.45 -4.79 -0.05
C LYS A 158 -15.99 -4.60 -0.45
N LEU A 159 -15.74 -4.61 -1.75
CA LEU A 159 -14.50 -4.05 -2.32
C LEU A 159 -14.67 -2.53 -2.36
N VAL A 160 -13.77 -1.83 -1.71
CA VAL A 160 -13.75 -0.36 -1.64
C VAL A 160 -12.56 0.13 -2.46
N LEU A 161 -12.82 0.95 -3.48
CA LEU A 161 -11.79 1.60 -4.29
C LEU A 161 -11.77 3.10 -3.97
N THR A 162 -10.61 3.64 -3.60
CA THR A 162 -10.40 5.05 -3.27
C THR A 162 -9.36 5.61 -4.24
N LYS A 163 -9.71 6.64 -5.02
CA LYS A 163 -8.83 7.21 -6.04
C LYS A 163 -7.72 8.08 -5.42
N ASP A 164 -6.51 8.03 -5.96
CA ASP A 164 -5.35 8.79 -5.45
C ASP A 164 -5.40 10.28 -5.83
N TYR A 165 -6.09 10.63 -6.92
CA TYR A 165 -6.21 11.99 -7.41
C TYR A 165 -7.50 12.66 -6.92
N LEU A 166 -7.33 13.53 -5.92
CA LEU A 166 -8.25 14.59 -5.42
C LEU A 166 -8.93 14.27 -4.08
N LEU A 167 -8.70 15.18 -3.12
CA LEU A 167 -9.24 15.30 -1.75
C LEU A 167 -10.78 15.22 -1.61
N ILE A 168 -11.52 14.97 -2.68
CA ILE A 168 -13.00 15.02 -2.74
C ILE A 168 -13.58 13.81 -3.52
N SER A 169 -12.77 12.83 -3.97
CA SER A 169 -13.34 11.65 -4.63
C SER A 169 -13.99 10.71 -3.61
N SER A 170 -15.31 10.57 -3.68
CA SER A 170 -16.05 9.57 -2.90
C SER A 170 -15.55 8.16 -3.24
N PRO A 171 -15.27 7.30 -2.24
CA PRO A 171 -14.90 5.92 -2.50
C PRO A 171 -15.99 5.19 -3.29
N ARG A 172 -15.60 4.29 -4.17
CA ARG A 172 -16.52 3.38 -4.86
C ARG A 172 -16.68 2.11 -4.06
N TYR A 173 -17.92 1.68 -3.89
CA TYR A 173 -18.26 0.49 -3.13
C TYR A 173 -18.88 -0.56 -4.04
N TYR A 174 -18.28 -1.75 -4.03
CA TYR A 174 -18.75 -2.91 -4.77
C TYR A 174 -19.13 -4.01 -3.80
N SER A 175 -20.40 -4.42 -3.78
CA SER A 175 -20.78 -5.62 -3.01
C SER A 175 -20.15 -6.84 -3.66
N ILE A 176 -19.49 -7.66 -2.83
CA ILE A 176 -18.87 -8.90 -3.27
C ILE A 176 -19.95 -9.98 -3.31
N LEU A 177 -20.24 -10.53 -4.49
CA LEU A 177 -21.20 -11.62 -4.68
C LEU A 177 -20.51 -12.99 -4.74
N SER A 178 -19.34 -13.07 -5.36
CA SER A 178 -18.56 -14.30 -5.42
C SER A 178 -17.10 -14.00 -5.70
N VAL A 179 -16.20 -14.78 -5.10
CA VAL A 179 -14.75 -14.72 -5.33
C VAL A 179 -14.26 -16.15 -5.43
N LYS A 180 -13.71 -16.50 -6.59
CA LYS A 180 -13.10 -17.79 -6.89
C LYS A 180 -11.74 -17.55 -7.55
N PRO A 181 -10.86 -18.56 -7.63
CA PRO A 181 -9.53 -18.39 -8.23
C PRO A 181 -9.52 -17.76 -9.63
N ASN A 182 -10.56 -17.98 -10.45
CA ASN A 182 -10.62 -17.49 -11.84
C ASN A 182 -11.81 -16.55 -12.10
N GLU A 183 -12.61 -16.24 -11.08
CA GLU A 183 -13.86 -15.51 -11.26
C GLU A 183 -14.12 -14.58 -10.07
N LEU A 184 -14.40 -13.31 -10.35
CA LEU A 184 -14.76 -12.30 -9.37
C LEU A 184 -16.07 -11.63 -9.79
N ILE A 185 -17.10 -11.72 -8.94
CA ILE A 185 -18.43 -11.15 -9.22
C ILE A 185 -18.72 -10.02 -8.22
N LEU A 186 -18.89 -8.81 -8.76
CA LEU A 186 -19.09 -7.57 -8.02
C LEU A 186 -20.43 -6.92 -8.39
N LYS A 187 -20.99 -6.09 -7.50
CA LYS A 187 -22.22 -5.32 -7.74
C LYS A 187 -22.08 -3.85 -7.33
N THR A 188 -22.34 -2.94 -8.27
CA THR A 188 -22.37 -1.47 -8.08
C THR A 188 -23.52 -0.83 -8.89
N GLY A 189 -24.74 -1.35 -8.71
CA GLY A 189 -25.92 -1.01 -9.52
C GLY A 189 -26.16 -1.99 -10.68
N ARG A 190 -25.10 -2.48 -11.33
CA ARG A 190 -25.11 -3.65 -12.23
C ARG A 190 -24.21 -4.76 -11.71
N ILE A 191 -24.43 -5.98 -12.20
CA ILE A 191 -23.52 -7.12 -11.96
C ILE A 191 -22.32 -6.96 -12.89
N LEU A 192 -21.13 -7.04 -12.30
CA LEU A 192 -19.85 -7.06 -13.01
C LEU A 192 -19.23 -8.41 -12.77
N LYS A 193 -18.97 -9.15 -13.86
CA LYS A 193 -18.31 -10.44 -13.81
C LYS A 193 -16.93 -10.30 -14.41
N PHE A 194 -15.90 -10.49 -13.59
CA PHE A 194 -14.52 -10.48 -14.00
C PHE A 194 -13.95 -11.89 -14.06
N ILE A 195 -13.11 -12.13 -15.04
CA ILE A 195 -12.36 -13.37 -15.26
C ILE A 195 -10.89 -13.03 -15.05
N ARG A 196 -10.15 -13.97 -14.44
CA ARG A 196 -8.72 -13.79 -14.24
C ARG A 196 -7.96 -13.86 -15.57
N LYS A 197 -7.02 -12.93 -15.77
CA LYS A 197 -6.15 -12.83 -16.96
C LYS A 197 -4.73 -13.32 -16.65
#